data_AF-A0A940LB31-F1
#
_entry.id   AF-A0A940LB31-F1
#
_cell.length_a   1.000
_cell.length_b   1.000
_cell.length_c   1.000
_cell.angle_alpha   90.00
_cell.angle_beta   90.00
_cell.angle_gamma   90.00
#
_symmetry.space_group_name_H-M   'P 1'
#
loop_
_entity.id
_entity.type
_entity.pdbx_description
1 polymer ?
#
loop_
_entity_poly.entity_id
_entity_poly.type
_entity_poly.pdbx_seq_one_letter_code
_entity_poly.pdbx_strand_id
1 'polypeptide(L)'
;MKYFFFVTFLLLTLNSFSQKTLSAYIEVRGNVDALGNIYLDNIIKPKKLTKADSLINYSQLTSITSLREPVKVINKLSEVGWTLVTVTHVSSDKENRPNNPFLLYYFRKEFEL
;
A
#
# COMPACT_ATOMS: atom_id res chain seq x y z
N MET A 1 51.08 -42.96 11.16
CA MET A 1 49.64 -43.29 11.27
C MET A 1 48.87 -41.98 11.09
N LYS A 2 48.54 -41.55 9.86
CA LYS A 2 47.33 -41.89 9.07
C LYS A 2 46.04 -41.97 9.90
N TYR A 3 45.31 -40.84 9.94
CA TYR A 3 43.86 -40.85 9.91
C TYR A 3 43.40 -40.00 8.73
N PHE A 4 42.38 -40.54 8.07
CA PHE A 4 41.88 -40.23 6.74
C PHE A 4 40.61 -39.36 6.89
N PHE A 5 40.47 -38.38 5.98
CA PHE A 5 39.27 -37.63 5.56
C PHE A 5 37.92 -37.91 6.24
N PHE A 6 37.20 -36.84 6.61
CA PHE A 6 35.82 -36.71 6.15
C PHE A 6 35.42 -35.25 5.93
N VAL A 7 34.87 -35.02 4.75
CA VAL A 7 34.32 -33.78 4.22
C VAL A 7 33.09 -33.39 5.02
N THR A 8 33.12 -32.24 5.68
CA THR A 8 31.93 -31.39 5.81
C THR A 8 32.37 -29.97 5.54
N PHE A 9 32.59 -29.72 4.26
CA PHE A 9 32.29 -28.45 3.63
C PHE A 9 30.81 -28.19 3.94
N LEU A 10 30.52 -27.63 5.12
CA LEU A 10 29.19 -27.15 5.45
C LEU A 10 29.00 -25.89 4.62
N LEU A 11 28.59 -26.14 3.38
CA LEU A 11 28.03 -25.19 2.47
C LEU A 11 26.76 -24.65 3.15
N LEU A 12 26.94 -23.71 4.08
CA LEU A 12 25.92 -22.69 4.34
C LEU A 12 25.90 -21.77 3.11
N THR A 13 25.54 -22.33 1.95
CA THR A 13 24.64 -21.62 1.06
C THR A 13 23.34 -21.55 1.83
N LEU A 14 23.26 -20.59 2.77
CA LEU A 14 22.00 -19.97 3.10
C LEU A 14 21.41 -19.64 1.73
N ASN A 15 20.35 -20.36 1.40
CA ASN A 15 19.49 -20.06 0.29
C ASN A 15 19.23 -18.56 0.39
N SER A 16 19.91 -17.77 -0.44
CA SER A 16 19.42 -16.46 -0.83
C SER A 16 18.17 -16.75 -1.66
N PHE A 17 17.10 -17.18 -0.97
CA PHE A 17 15.77 -17.29 -1.53
C PHE A 17 15.41 -15.85 -1.83
N SER A 18 15.70 -15.43 -3.06
CA SER A 18 15.26 -14.17 -3.62
C SER A 18 13.74 -14.26 -3.68
N GLN A 19 13.10 -13.96 -2.56
CA GLN A 19 11.66 -13.92 -2.41
C GLN A 19 11.20 -12.81 -3.35
N LYS A 20 10.63 -13.20 -4.50
CA LYS A 20 10.12 -12.22 -5.46
C LYS A 20 8.87 -11.61 -4.83
N THR A 21 8.94 -10.33 -4.50
CA THR A 21 7.78 -9.59 -4.01
C THR A 21 7.12 -8.82 -5.15
N LEU A 22 5.79 -8.76 -5.13
CA LEU A 22 5.02 -7.84 -5.94
C LEU A 22 4.56 -6.68 -5.06
N SER A 23 4.64 -5.45 -5.56
CA SER A 23 4.10 -4.28 -4.87
C SER A 23 2.83 -3.80 -5.55
N ALA A 24 1.77 -3.59 -4.77
CA ALA A 24 0.58 -2.88 -5.19
C ALA A 24 0.52 -1.48 -4.57
N TYR A 25 -0.18 -0.58 -5.25
CA TYR A 25 -0.40 0.79 -4.78
C TYR A 25 -1.89 1.12 -4.84
N ILE A 26 -2.38 1.81 -3.81
CA ILE A 26 -3.72 2.40 -3.81
C ILE A 26 -3.63 3.87 -3.43
N GLU A 27 -4.57 4.64 -3.94
CA GLU A 27 -4.75 6.03 -3.61
C GLU A 27 -6.07 6.19 -2.86
N VAL A 28 -6.07 6.96 -1.78
CA VAL A 28 -7.29 7.32 -1.05
C VAL A 28 -7.44 8.83 -1.07
N ARG A 29 -8.59 9.31 -1.53
CA ARG A 29 -8.94 10.73 -1.56
C ARG A 29 -9.39 11.19 -0.18
N GLY A 30 -8.73 12.22 0.33
CA GLY A 30 -9.14 13.00 1.49
C GLY A 30 -9.74 14.33 1.07
N ASN A 31 -10.99 14.57 1.44
CA ASN A 31 -11.67 15.84 1.21
C ASN A 31 -11.68 16.67 2.50
N VAL A 32 -11.83 17.98 2.35
CA VAL A 32 -11.97 18.93 3.46
C VAL A 32 -13.41 19.41 3.48
N ASP A 33 -14.07 19.37 4.64
CA ASP A 33 -15.41 19.94 4.81
C ASP A 33 -15.37 21.48 4.97
N ALA A 34 -16.54 22.11 5.06
CA ALA A 34 -16.66 23.56 5.25
C ALA A 34 -16.10 24.06 6.60
N LEU A 35 -15.85 23.15 7.55
CA LEU A 35 -15.28 23.44 8.87
C LEU A 35 -13.77 23.18 8.93
N GLY A 36 -13.16 22.72 7.82
CA GLY A 36 -11.73 22.40 7.76
C GLY A 36 -11.40 20.96 8.20
N ASN A 37 -12.38 20.10 8.47
CA ASN A 37 -12.12 18.71 8.84
C ASN A 37 -11.81 17.86 7.61
N ILE A 38 -10.78 17.03 7.73
CA ILE A 38 -10.39 16.08 6.69
C ILE A 38 -11.15 14.76 6.88
N TYR A 39 -11.69 14.22 5.79
CA TYR A 39 -12.28 12.89 5.76
C TYR A 39 -11.89 12.15 4.48
N LEU A 40 -11.68 10.83 4.60
CA LEU A 40 -11.27 9.95 3.50
C LEU A 40 -12.49 9.21 2.95
N ASP A 41 -12.86 9.42 1.69
CA ASP A 41 -14.15 8.91 1.19
C ASP A 41 -14.09 8.01 -0.04
N ASN A 42 -12.95 7.93 -0.73
CA ASN A 42 -12.85 7.18 -1.97
C ASN A 42 -11.48 6.56 -2.18
N ILE A 43 -11.48 5.32 -2.65
CA ILE A 43 -10.29 4.68 -3.21
C ILE A 43 -10.24 5.00 -4.68
N ILE A 44 -9.15 5.61 -5.09
CA ILE A 44 -8.82 5.83 -6.49
C ILE A 44 -8.02 4.62 -6.95
N LYS A 45 -8.59 3.88 -7.89
CA LYS A 45 -7.88 2.76 -8.52
C LYS A 45 -6.71 3.32 -9.33
N PRO A 46 -5.51 2.71 -9.25
CA PRO A 46 -4.39 3.15 -10.07
C PRO A 46 -4.75 3.08 -11.56
N LYS A 47 -4.39 4.13 -12.32
CA LYS A 47 -4.66 4.19 -13.78
C LYS A 47 -3.95 3.08 -14.56
N LYS A 48 -2.81 2.60 -14.05
CA LYS A 48 -2.02 1.52 -14.66
C LYS A 48 -2.04 0.32 -13.74
N LEU A 49 -2.69 -0.75 -14.20
CA LEU A 49 -2.78 -1.98 -13.42
C LEU A 49 -1.41 -2.69 -13.39
N THR A 50 -0.96 -3.07 -12.20
CA THR A 50 0.19 -3.97 -12.00
C THR A 50 -0.26 -5.42 -11.82
N LYS A 51 0.66 -6.39 -11.92
CA LYS A 51 0.36 -7.80 -11.59
C LYS A 51 -0.12 -7.99 -10.15
N ALA A 52 0.24 -7.07 -9.25
CA ALA A 52 -0.18 -7.12 -7.86
C ALA A 52 -1.65 -6.69 -7.68
N ASP A 53 -2.22 -5.96 -8.64
CA ASP A 53 -3.52 -5.32 -8.47
C ASP A 53 -4.68 -6.31 -8.47
N SER A 54 -4.50 -7.48 -9.13
CA SER A 54 -5.47 -8.58 -9.06
C SER A 54 -5.52 -9.24 -7.68
N LEU A 55 -4.51 -9.02 -6.83
CA LEU A 55 -4.44 -9.53 -5.46
C LEU A 55 -5.10 -8.57 -4.45
N ILE A 56 -5.52 -7.38 -4.90
CA ILE A 56 -6.16 -6.38 -4.04
C ILE A 56 -7.63 -6.73 -3.83
N ASN A 57 -8.01 -6.92 -2.57
CA ASN A 57 -9.42 -7.01 -2.18
C ASN A 57 -10.05 -5.61 -2.05
N TYR A 58 -10.53 -5.05 -3.16
CA TYR A 58 -11.16 -3.72 -3.17
C TYR A 58 -12.42 -3.62 -2.30
N SER A 59 -13.17 -4.71 -2.10
CA SER A 59 -14.35 -4.70 -1.22
C SER A 59 -13.97 -4.45 0.24
N GLN A 60 -12.89 -5.09 0.70
CA GLN A 60 -12.32 -4.84 2.03
C GLN A 60 -11.87 -3.38 2.17
N LEU A 61 -11.19 -2.85 1.16
CA LEU A 61 -10.73 -1.47 1.19
C LEU A 61 -11.90 -0.48 1.23
N THR A 62 -12.96 -0.70 0.43
CA THR A 62 -14.15 0.15 0.44
C THR A 62 -14.83 0.16 1.82
N SER A 63 -14.89 -1.00 2.48
CA SER A 63 -15.39 -1.09 3.86
C SER A 63 -14.53 -0.28 4.83
N ILE A 64 -13.20 -0.34 4.72
CA ILE A 64 -12.30 0.45 5.56
C ILE A 64 -12.48 1.95 5.31
N THR A 65 -12.56 2.40 4.06
CA THR A 65 -12.73 3.83 3.74
C THR A 65 -14.11 4.38 4.14
N SER A 66 -15.10 3.52 4.37
CA SER A 66 -16.41 3.96 4.90
C SER A 66 -16.33 4.58 6.30
N LEU A 67 -15.23 4.33 7.04
CA LEU A 67 -14.98 4.92 8.35
C LEU A 67 -14.79 6.44 8.29
N ARG A 68 -14.38 6.98 7.14
CA ARG A 68 -14.14 8.41 6.84
C ARG A 68 -13.07 9.11 7.67
N GLU A 69 -12.90 8.76 8.93
CA GLU A 69 -11.93 9.38 9.83
C GLU A 69 -10.50 8.98 9.43
N PRO A 70 -9.61 9.94 9.10
CA PRO A 70 -8.30 9.62 8.53
C PRO A 70 -7.47 8.67 9.38
N VAL A 71 -7.41 8.88 10.69
CA VAL A 71 -6.63 8.05 11.62
C VAL A 71 -7.16 6.61 11.65
N LYS A 72 -8.48 6.42 11.70
CA LYS A 72 -9.08 5.08 11.71
C LYS A 72 -8.84 4.35 10.41
N VAL A 73 -8.99 5.03 9.27
CA VAL A 73 -8.75 4.46 7.94
C VAL A 73 -7.28 4.05 7.80
N ILE A 74 -6.33 4.93 8.15
CA ILE A 74 -4.89 4.63 8.08
C ILE A 74 -4.55 3.43 8.97
N ASN A 75 -5.05 3.40 10.20
CA ASN A 75 -4.79 2.30 11.13
C ASN A 75 -5.35 0.97 10.60
N LYS A 76 -6.60 0.96 10.10
CA LYS A 76 -7.19 -0.26 9.53
C LYS A 76 -6.52 -0.73 8.24
N LEU A 77 -6.03 0.19 7.41
CA LEU A 77 -5.22 -0.15 6.26
C LEU A 77 -3.88 -0.78 6.69
N SER A 78 -3.25 -0.24 7.73
CA SER A 78 -2.02 -0.80 8.30
C SER A 78 -2.21 -2.20 8.87
N GLU A 79 -3.31 -2.45 9.59
CA GLU A 79 -3.66 -3.77 10.12
C GLU A 79 -3.79 -4.85 9.02
N VAL A 80 -4.21 -4.47 7.81
CA VAL A 80 -4.34 -5.39 6.67
C VAL A 80 -3.13 -5.33 5.72
N GLY A 81 -2.02 -4.75 6.16
CA GLY A 81 -0.72 -4.79 5.51
C GLY A 81 -0.45 -3.68 4.49
N TRP A 82 -1.21 -2.58 4.51
CA TRP A 82 -0.90 -1.39 3.71
C TRP A 82 -0.08 -0.39 4.50
N THR A 83 0.98 0.11 3.89
CA THR A 83 1.85 1.13 4.46
C THR A 83 1.57 2.47 3.79
N LEU A 84 1.27 3.51 4.57
CA LEU A 84 1.18 4.88 4.07
C LEU A 84 2.58 5.33 3.61
N VAL A 85 2.69 5.71 2.33
CA VAL A 85 3.94 6.14 1.70
C VAL A 85 4.06 7.66 1.74
N THR A 86 3.01 8.36 1.30
CA THR A 86 3.00 9.82 1.23
C THR A 86 1.59 10.37 1.22
N VAL A 87 1.46 11.64 1.60
CA VAL A 87 0.23 12.43 1.50
C VAL A 87 0.53 13.67 0.66
N THR A 88 -0.19 13.84 -0.43
CA THR A 88 0.02 14.94 -1.38
C THR A 88 -1.17 15.88 -1.38
N HIS A 89 -0.92 17.18 -1.27
CA HIS A 89 -1.96 18.20 -1.46
C HIS A 89 -2.15 18.50 -2.95
N VAL A 90 -3.37 18.34 -3.44
CA VAL A 90 -3.76 18.62 -4.82
C VAL A 90 -4.61 19.88 -4.83
N SER A 91 -4.05 20.96 -5.35
CA SER A 91 -4.66 22.30 -5.35
C SER A 91 -5.77 22.50 -6.40
N SER A 92 -5.88 21.62 -7.40
CA SER A 92 -6.87 21.73 -8.47
C SER A 92 -7.06 20.39 -9.19
N ASP A 93 -8.28 19.86 -9.19
CA ASP A 93 -8.70 18.83 -10.15
C ASP A 93 -9.29 19.55 -11.37
N LYS A 94 -8.46 19.80 -12.39
CA LYS A 94 -8.89 20.43 -13.65
C LYS A 94 -9.99 19.64 -14.38
N GLU A 95 -10.20 18.37 -14.04
CA GLU A 95 -11.06 17.45 -14.79
C GLU A 95 -12.46 17.29 -14.15
N ASN A 96 -12.59 17.38 -12.81
CA ASN A 96 -13.89 17.18 -12.13
C ASN A 96 -14.39 18.33 -11.24
N ARG A 97 -13.52 19.11 -10.60
CA ARG A 97 -13.91 20.26 -9.74
C ARG A 97 -12.76 21.26 -9.66
N PRO A 98 -12.72 22.28 -10.53
CA PRO A 98 -11.53 23.12 -10.70
C PRO A 98 -11.08 23.90 -9.45
N ASN A 99 -11.91 23.99 -8.40
CA ASN A 99 -11.68 24.85 -7.23
C ASN A 99 -11.82 24.16 -5.85
N ASN A 100 -11.75 22.82 -5.75
CA ASN A 100 -11.80 22.16 -4.44
C ASN A 100 -10.51 21.38 -4.16
N PRO A 101 -9.58 21.93 -3.35
CA PRO A 101 -8.36 21.22 -3.00
C PRO A 101 -8.68 19.95 -2.21
N PHE A 102 -7.87 18.92 -2.42
CA PHE A 102 -8.01 17.63 -1.72
C PHE A 102 -6.63 17.03 -1.43
N LEU A 103 -6.60 16.07 -0.52
CA LEU A 103 -5.43 15.31 -0.17
C LEU A 103 -5.48 13.94 -0.87
N LEU A 104 -4.33 13.46 -1.35
CA LEU A 104 -4.16 12.10 -1.83
C LEU A 104 -3.26 11.34 -0.88
N TYR A 105 -3.77 10.25 -0.32
CA TYR A 105 -3.03 9.34 0.54
C TYR A 105 -2.60 8.14 -0.28
N TYR A 106 -1.30 7.95 -0.43
CA TYR A 106 -0.72 6.87 -1.21
C TYR A 106 -0.30 5.73 -0.29
N PHE A 107 -0.81 4.53 -0.54
CA PHE A 107 -0.44 3.34 0.22
C PHE A 107 0.25 2.32 -0.69
N ARG A 108 1.18 1.56 -0.10
CA ARG A 108 1.87 0.42 -0.72
C ARG A 108 1.60 -0.84 0.08
N LYS A 109 1.42 -1.96 -0.61
CA LYS A 109 1.43 -3.30 -0.01
C LYS A 109 2.32 -4.24 -0.81
N GLU A 110 3.08 -5.06 -0.11
CA GLU A 110 3.92 -6.11 -0.71
C GLU A 110 3.20 -7.46 -0.61
N PHE A 111 3.28 -8.24 -1.68
CA PHE A 111 2.75 -9.59 -1.79
C PHE A 111 3.92 -10.52 -2.06
N GLU A 112 4.03 -11.56 -1.26
CA GLU A 112 4.98 -12.65 -1.51
C GLU A 112 4.42 -13.56 -2.62
N LEU A 113 5.30 -13.99 -3.54
CA LEU A 113 4.98 -14.94 -4.62
C LEU A 113 5.34 -16.37 -4.24
#